data_AF-A0A7S0T2A2-F1
#
_entry.id   AF-A0A7S0T2A2-F1
#
_cell.length_a   1.000
_cell.length_b   1.000
_cell.length_c   1.000
_cell.angle_alpha   90.00
_cell.angle_beta   90.00
_cell.angle_gamma   90.00
#
_symmetry.space_group_name_H-M   'P 1'
#
loop_
_entity.id
_entity.type
_entity.pdbx_description
1 polymer ?
#
loop_
_entity_poly.entity_id
_entity_poly.type
_entity_poly.pdbx_seq_one_letter_code
_entity_poly.pdbx_strand_id
1 'polypeptide(L)'
;APVPRAAPRPRSRTHQSHAPAVLFGWATMLSSATSTAACDVDVVVVGAGISGLTAAAALHAFGFTVAVVEARARTGGRCFGTPEGADLGASWAWLPDERHVGDAAHRLGLTWVPQRLDGRVALPGARRAAGGGDQLAPCGPGAVRMQGGYSVPCWTLHPGALLDPT
;
A
#
# COMPACT_ATOMS: atom_id res chain seq x y z
N ALA A 1 19.81 -9.89 -36.46
CA ALA A 1 18.84 -8.87 -36.90
C ALA A 1 17.79 -8.67 -35.80
N PRO A 2 17.43 -7.45 -35.43
CA PRO A 2 16.41 -7.24 -34.40
C PRO A 2 15.02 -7.56 -34.96
N VAL A 3 14.20 -8.26 -34.17
CA VAL A 3 12.82 -8.61 -34.50
C VAL A 3 11.95 -7.35 -34.40
N PRO A 4 11.13 -7.00 -35.41
CA PRO A 4 10.29 -5.81 -35.34
C PRO A 4 9.20 -6.00 -34.28
N ARG A 5 9.11 -5.03 -33.35
CA ARG A 5 8.10 -4.97 -32.30
C ARG A 5 6.77 -4.53 -32.95
N ALA A 6 5.78 -5.41 -32.94
CA ALA A 6 4.46 -5.12 -33.49
C ALA A 6 3.83 -3.92 -32.76
N ALA A 7 3.35 -2.94 -33.52
CA ALA A 7 2.62 -1.80 -32.97
C ALA A 7 1.27 -2.27 -32.39
N PRO A 8 0.82 -1.72 -31.25
CA PRO A 8 -0.46 -2.07 -30.67
C PRO A 8 -1.60 -1.65 -31.61
N ARG A 9 -2.55 -2.56 -31.85
CA ARG A 9 -3.73 -2.31 -32.67
C ARG A 9 -4.65 -1.29 -31.98
N PRO A 10 -5.19 -0.28 -32.69
CA PRO A 10 -6.21 0.59 -32.12
C PRO A 10 -7.50 -0.22 -31.87
N ARG A 11 -7.97 -0.25 -30.61
CA ARG A 11 -9.27 -0.83 -30.27
C ARG A 11 -10.38 0.15 -30.66
N SER A 12 -11.27 -0.28 -31.55
CA SER A 12 -12.52 0.41 -31.86
C SER A 12 -13.38 0.48 -30.61
N ARG A 13 -13.46 1.66 -29.99
CA ARG A 13 -14.26 1.91 -28.80
C ARG A 13 -15.67 2.28 -29.25
N THR A 14 -16.59 1.31 -29.28
CA THR A 14 -18.01 1.59 -29.41
C THR A 14 -18.47 2.28 -28.12
N HIS A 15 -18.85 3.54 -28.25
CA HIS A 15 -19.28 4.40 -27.16
C HIS A 15 -20.71 4.00 -26.76
N GLN A 16 -20.87 3.10 -25.78
CA GLN A 16 -22.16 2.97 -25.07
C GLN A 16 -22.20 4.04 -23.98
N SER A 17 -22.94 5.11 -24.27
CA SER A 17 -23.29 6.15 -23.31
C SER A 17 -24.23 5.57 -22.24
N HIS A 18 -23.74 5.39 -21.02
CA HIS A 18 -24.60 5.29 -19.84
C HIS A 18 -24.49 6.59 -19.04
N ALA A 19 -25.64 7.21 -18.80
CA ALA A 19 -25.82 8.47 -18.09
C ALA A 19 -25.30 8.39 -16.64
N PRO A 20 -24.92 9.52 -16.00
CA PRO A 20 -24.51 9.51 -14.60
C PRO A 20 -25.76 9.39 -13.72
N ALA A 21 -25.96 8.22 -13.12
CA ALA A 21 -26.92 8.07 -12.04
C ALA A 21 -26.28 8.59 -10.75
N VAL A 22 -26.58 9.85 -10.41
CA VAL A 22 -26.32 10.42 -9.09
C VAL A 22 -27.46 9.94 -8.18
N LEU A 23 -27.19 9.05 -7.22
CA LEU A 23 -28.19 8.67 -6.20
C LEU A 23 -27.55 8.63 -4.79
N PHE A 24 -27.99 9.59 -3.98
CA PHE A 24 -27.89 9.65 -2.54
C PHE A 24 -28.92 8.68 -1.92
N GLY A 25 -28.54 7.90 -0.89
CA GLY A 25 -29.48 7.21 0.00
C GLY A 25 -29.15 5.75 0.27
N TRP A 26 -28.72 5.44 1.50
CA TRP A 26 -28.47 4.08 1.98
C TRP A 26 -29.74 3.53 2.66
N ALA A 27 -30.46 2.67 1.94
CA ALA A 27 -31.44 1.78 2.54
C ALA A 27 -30.80 0.40 2.72
N THR A 28 -30.93 -0.16 3.92
CA THR A 28 -30.41 -1.46 4.30
C THR A 28 -31.09 -2.56 3.48
N MET A 29 -30.49 -2.97 2.36
CA MET A 29 -30.85 -4.20 1.68
C MET A 29 -29.93 -5.32 2.17
N LEU A 30 -30.46 -6.18 3.04
CA LEU A 30 -29.96 -7.54 3.16
C LEU A 30 -30.31 -8.26 1.86
N SER A 31 -29.33 -8.43 0.97
CA SER A 31 -29.48 -9.30 -0.20
C SER A 31 -28.36 -10.33 -0.22
N SER A 32 -28.72 -11.53 0.24
CA SER A 32 -27.96 -12.74 -0.01
C SER A 32 -28.21 -13.17 -1.46
N ALA A 33 -27.27 -12.82 -2.33
CA ALA A 33 -26.98 -13.55 -3.55
C ALA A 33 -25.54 -13.22 -3.94
N THR A 34 -24.63 -14.17 -3.78
CA THR A 34 -23.28 -14.08 -4.35
C THR A 34 -23.41 -14.19 -5.86
N SER A 35 -23.78 -13.09 -6.51
CA SER A 35 -23.62 -12.95 -7.95
C SER A 35 -22.13 -12.79 -8.20
N THR A 36 -21.50 -13.82 -8.76
CA THR A 36 -20.17 -13.69 -9.36
C THR A 36 -20.33 -12.93 -10.67
N ALA A 37 -20.65 -11.64 -10.59
CA ALA A 37 -20.66 -10.77 -11.74
C ALA A 37 -19.21 -10.67 -12.23
N ALA A 38 -18.91 -11.29 -13.36
CA ALA A 38 -17.65 -11.09 -14.04
C ALA A 38 -17.57 -9.60 -14.43
N CYS A 39 -16.70 -8.85 -13.78
CA CYS A 39 -16.38 -7.49 -14.20
C CYS A 39 -15.37 -7.58 -15.35
N ASP A 40 -15.68 -6.97 -16.49
CA ASP A 40 -14.70 -6.79 -17.55
C ASP A 40 -13.75 -5.66 -17.13
N VAL A 41 -12.47 -5.97 -17.03
CA VAL A 41 -11.41 -5.01 -16.66
C VAL A 41 -10.20 -5.20 -17.58
N ASP A 42 -9.51 -4.11 -17.87
CA ASP A 42 -8.31 -4.15 -18.71
C ASP A 42 -7.15 -4.87 -18.01
N VAL A 43 -7.05 -4.74 -16.67
CA VAL A 43 -5.97 -5.33 -15.88
C VAL A 43 -6.46 -5.88 -14.55
N VAL A 44 -6.00 -7.08 -14.20
CA VAL A 44 -6.14 -7.66 -12.86
C VAL A 44 -4.78 -7.65 -12.16
N VAL A 45 -4.73 -7.05 -10.97
CA VAL A 45 -3.56 -7.08 -10.08
C VAL A 45 -3.81 -8.09 -8.96
N VAL A 46 -2.96 -9.09 -8.85
CA VAL A 46 -3.06 -10.11 -7.79
C VAL A 46 -2.18 -9.71 -6.61
N GLY A 47 -2.81 -9.36 -5.49
CA GLY A 47 -2.22 -8.95 -4.22
C GLY A 47 -2.36 -7.46 -3.95
N ALA A 48 -2.99 -7.09 -2.83
CA ALA A 48 -3.15 -5.71 -2.35
C ALA A 48 -2.05 -5.33 -1.33
N GLY A 49 -0.81 -5.75 -1.58
CA GLY A 49 0.39 -5.21 -0.91
C GLY A 49 0.85 -3.90 -1.53
N ILE A 50 1.88 -3.26 -0.95
CA ILE A 50 2.40 -1.96 -1.44
C ILE A 50 2.74 -1.97 -2.94
N SER A 51 3.33 -3.05 -3.46
CA SER A 51 3.66 -3.17 -4.88
C SER A 51 2.42 -3.25 -5.77
N GLY A 52 1.44 -4.06 -5.40
CA GLY A 52 0.21 -4.24 -6.17
C GLY A 52 -0.66 -2.98 -6.16
N LEU A 53 -0.79 -2.34 -5.00
CA LEU A 53 -1.52 -1.07 -4.87
C LEU A 53 -0.83 0.07 -5.63
N THR A 54 0.51 0.13 -5.61
CA THR A 54 1.27 1.12 -6.40
C THR A 54 1.07 0.88 -7.91
N ALA A 55 1.12 -0.38 -8.35
CA ALA A 55 0.89 -0.73 -9.75
C ALA A 55 -0.54 -0.40 -10.20
N ALA A 56 -1.54 -0.75 -9.38
CA ALA A 56 -2.94 -0.46 -9.64
C ALA A 56 -3.20 1.04 -9.73
N ALA A 57 -2.66 1.84 -8.79
CA ALA A 57 -2.78 3.30 -8.82
C ALA A 57 -2.15 3.91 -10.08
N ALA A 58 -0.97 3.43 -10.49
CA ALA A 58 -0.31 3.90 -11.71
C ALA A 58 -1.12 3.55 -12.97
N LEU A 59 -1.56 2.30 -13.10
CA LEU A 59 -2.37 1.85 -14.24
C LEU A 59 -3.71 2.61 -14.33
N HIS A 60 -4.35 2.83 -13.18
CA HIS A 60 -5.57 3.61 -13.11
C HIS A 60 -5.35 5.06 -13.54
N ALA A 61 -4.24 5.69 -13.13
CA ALA A 61 -3.87 7.04 -13.57
C ALA A 61 -3.60 7.13 -15.09
N PHE A 62 -3.22 6.02 -15.72
CA PHE A 62 -3.11 5.91 -17.19
C PHE A 62 -4.45 5.61 -17.90
N GLY A 63 -5.56 5.52 -17.16
CA GLY A 63 -6.90 5.37 -17.71
C GLY A 63 -7.36 3.92 -17.92
N PHE A 64 -6.64 2.93 -17.40
CA PHE A 64 -7.08 1.53 -17.43
C PHE A 64 -8.14 1.26 -16.36
N THR A 65 -9.10 0.37 -16.67
CA THR A 65 -9.96 -0.25 -15.66
C THR A 65 -9.16 -1.36 -14.95
N VAL A 66 -9.05 -1.28 -13.62
CA VAL A 66 -8.18 -2.17 -12.84
C VAL A 66 -8.96 -2.82 -11.72
N ALA A 67 -8.88 -4.15 -11.62
CA ALA A 67 -9.32 -4.90 -10.44
C ALA A 67 -8.10 -5.32 -9.62
N VAL A 68 -8.19 -5.21 -8.29
CA VAL A 68 -7.18 -5.74 -7.36
C VAL A 68 -7.82 -6.88 -6.58
N VAL A 69 -7.20 -8.06 -6.60
CA VAL A 69 -7.66 -9.23 -5.84
C VAL A 69 -6.66 -9.55 -4.73
N GLU A 70 -7.14 -9.69 -3.50
CA GLU A 70 -6.31 -9.97 -2.32
C GLU A 70 -6.80 -11.24 -1.64
N ALA A 71 -5.87 -12.10 -1.24
CA ALA A 71 -6.20 -13.37 -0.60
C ALA A 71 -6.62 -13.20 0.87
N ARG A 72 -6.18 -12.12 1.52
CA ARG A 72 -6.49 -11.81 2.92
C ARG A 72 -7.70 -10.89 3.04
N ALA A 73 -8.29 -10.87 4.23
CA ALA A 73 -9.33 -9.91 4.61
C ALA A 73 -8.80 -8.48 4.84
N ARG A 74 -7.53 -8.20 4.51
CA ARG A 74 -6.89 -6.90 4.69
C ARG A 74 -5.91 -6.60 3.57
N THR A 75 -5.75 -5.32 3.27
CA THR A 75 -4.67 -4.84 2.40
C THR A 75 -3.35 -4.73 3.18
N GLY A 76 -2.28 -4.36 2.48
CA GLY A 76 -0.95 -4.09 3.04
C GLY A 76 0.05 -5.23 2.87
N GLY A 77 -0.40 -6.48 2.77
CA GLY A 77 0.52 -7.62 2.64
C GLY A 77 1.50 -7.70 3.82
N ARG A 78 2.79 -7.49 3.54
CA ARG A 78 3.89 -7.44 4.53
C ARG A 78 4.01 -6.09 5.26
N CYS A 79 3.34 -5.06 4.78
CA CYS A 79 3.16 -3.81 5.49
C CYS A 79 1.98 -3.97 6.45
N PHE A 80 2.26 -4.38 7.68
CA PHE A 80 1.25 -4.66 8.69
C PHE A 80 1.67 -4.04 10.02
N GLY A 81 0.75 -3.33 10.66
CA GLY A 81 0.95 -2.74 11.98
C GLY A 81 -0.17 -3.12 12.93
N THR A 82 0.09 -3.00 14.23
CA THR A 82 -0.91 -3.18 15.29
C THR A 82 -1.62 -1.86 15.61
N PRO A 83 -2.81 -1.89 16.24
CA PRO A 83 -3.51 -0.67 16.69
C PRO A 83 -2.67 0.21 17.62
N GLU A 84 -1.76 -0.40 18.41
CA GLU A 84 -0.84 0.30 19.31
C GLU A 84 0.33 0.96 18.55
N GLY A 85 0.37 0.81 17.23
CA GLY A 85 1.34 1.46 16.35
C GLY A 85 2.65 0.71 16.14
N ALA A 86 2.73 -0.57 16.50
CA ALA A 86 3.90 -1.40 16.22
C ALA A 86 3.86 -1.96 14.79
N ASP A 87 4.94 -1.83 14.03
CA ASP A 87 5.06 -2.51 12.74
C ASP A 87 5.48 -3.97 12.96
N LEU A 88 4.72 -4.91 12.37
CA LEU A 88 4.99 -6.35 12.38
C LEU A 88 5.57 -6.84 11.05
N GLY A 89 6.09 -5.92 10.25
CA GLY A 89 6.70 -6.18 8.96
C GLY A 89 7.62 -5.05 8.53
N ALA A 90 7.38 -4.44 7.36
CA ALA A 90 8.15 -3.26 6.95
C ALA A 90 8.10 -2.19 8.05
N SER A 91 9.26 -1.67 8.44
CA SER A 91 9.39 -0.81 9.63
C SER A 91 10.29 0.41 9.43
N TRP A 92 11.25 0.33 8.50
CA TRP A 92 12.28 1.35 8.33
C TRP A 92 12.58 1.63 6.85
N ALA A 93 13.11 2.82 6.62
CA ALA A 93 13.76 3.23 5.38
C ALA A 93 15.06 3.98 5.71
N TRP A 94 15.97 4.00 4.74
CA TRP A 94 17.20 4.79 4.77
C TRP A 94 17.15 5.83 3.66
N LEU A 95 16.87 7.07 4.04
CA LEU A 95 16.78 8.19 3.11
C LEU A 95 18.10 8.98 3.09
N PRO A 96 18.54 9.50 1.93
CA PRO A 96 17.82 9.56 0.65
C PRO A 96 17.99 8.33 -0.27
N ASP A 97 18.77 7.31 0.14
CA ASP A 97 19.18 6.21 -0.73
C ASP A 97 18.00 5.37 -1.26
N GLU A 98 16.95 5.20 -0.46
CA GLU A 98 15.72 4.53 -0.86
C GLU A 98 14.74 5.44 -1.61
N ARG A 99 15.21 6.05 -2.70
CA ARG A 99 14.48 7.09 -3.46
C ARG A 99 13.02 6.72 -3.80
N HIS A 100 12.74 5.49 -4.21
CA HIS A 100 11.38 5.10 -4.62
C HIS A 100 10.40 5.10 -3.45
N VAL A 101 10.88 4.74 -2.25
CA VAL A 101 10.11 4.79 -1.01
C VAL A 101 9.91 6.24 -0.59
N GLY A 102 10.97 7.06 -0.65
CA GLY A 102 10.91 8.49 -0.38
C GLY A 102 9.91 9.23 -1.28
N ASP A 103 9.99 9.01 -2.60
CA ASP A 103 9.11 9.62 -3.59
C ASP A 103 7.66 9.16 -3.41
N ALA A 104 7.44 7.88 -3.08
CA ALA A 104 6.10 7.36 -2.80
C ALA A 104 5.51 8.00 -1.56
N ALA A 105 6.27 8.12 -0.47
CA ALA A 105 5.85 8.80 0.74
C ALA A 105 5.50 10.27 0.47
N HIS A 106 6.35 10.97 -0.28
CA HIS A 106 6.12 12.36 -0.68
C HIS A 106 4.82 12.52 -1.49
N ARG A 107 4.60 11.67 -2.51
CA ARG A 107 3.36 11.69 -3.30
C ARG A 107 2.10 11.44 -2.47
N LEU A 108 2.22 10.66 -1.40
CA LEU A 108 1.11 10.33 -0.50
C LEU A 108 0.99 11.30 0.68
N GLY A 109 1.82 12.35 0.76
CA GLY A 109 1.81 13.31 1.86
C GLY A 109 2.22 12.72 3.21
N LEU A 110 3.00 11.62 3.21
CA LEU A 110 3.41 10.91 4.42
C LEU A 110 4.67 11.52 5.01
N THR A 111 4.73 11.56 6.35
CA THR A 111 5.85 12.10 7.10
C THR A 111 6.72 11.01 7.70
N TRP A 112 7.96 11.38 8.00
CA TRP A 112 8.97 10.50 8.58
C TRP A 112 9.28 10.92 10.01
N VAL A 113 9.49 9.94 10.88
CA VAL A 113 10.02 10.13 12.23
C VAL A 113 11.35 9.41 12.37
N PRO A 114 12.35 9.97 13.07
CA PRO A 114 13.58 9.25 13.37
C PRO A 114 13.28 7.98 14.16
N GLN A 115 13.93 6.87 13.79
CA GLN A 115 13.88 5.68 14.65
C GLN A 115 14.56 6.03 15.97
N ARG A 116 13.87 5.78 17.09
CA ARG A 116 14.50 5.92 18.40
C ARG A 116 15.52 4.80 18.58
N LEU A 117 16.76 5.22 18.79
CA LEU A 117 17.94 4.37 18.99
C LEU A 117 18.58 4.64 20.37
N ASP A 118 18.00 5.54 21.16
CA ASP A 118 18.40 5.81 22.53
C ASP A 118 17.81 4.75 23.49
N GLY A 119 18.46 4.61 24.66
CA GLY A 119 18.00 3.74 25.73
C GLY A 119 18.83 2.48 25.91
N ARG A 120 18.23 1.48 26.59
CA ARG A 120 18.90 0.24 26.97
C ARG A 120 18.49 -0.90 26.05
N VAL A 121 19.44 -1.72 25.64
CA VAL A 121 19.20 -2.91 24.82
C VAL A 121 19.15 -4.15 25.72
N ALA A 122 18.16 -5.02 25.50
CA ALA A 122 18.09 -6.32 26.13
C ALA A 122 18.73 -7.35 25.21
N LEU A 123 19.79 -8.02 25.68
CA LEU A 123 20.45 -9.09 24.95
C LEU A 123 20.04 -10.46 25.51
N PRO A 124 19.99 -11.52 24.68
CA PRO A 124 19.69 -12.87 25.17
C PRO A 124 20.61 -13.27 26.33
N GLY A 125 20.03 -13.71 27.44
CA GLY A 125 20.78 -14.17 28.62
C GLY A 125 21.51 -13.08 29.42
N ALA A 126 21.42 -11.81 29.04
CA ALA A 126 22.10 -10.70 29.73
C ALA A 126 21.11 -9.71 30.36
N ARG A 127 21.59 -8.98 31.38
CA ARG A 127 20.87 -7.81 31.91
C ARG A 127 20.86 -6.71 30.84
N ARG A 128 19.81 -5.88 30.83
CA ARG A 128 19.70 -4.70 29.94
C ARG A 128 20.99 -3.86 30.01
N ALA A 129 21.71 -3.77 28.90
CA ALA A 129 22.92 -2.97 28.79
C ALA A 129 22.56 -1.52 28.44
N ALA A 130 23.28 -0.55 29.02
CA ALA A 130 23.14 0.85 28.66
C ALA A 130 23.93 1.15 27.39
N GLY A 131 23.36 1.94 26.49
CA GLY A 131 24.00 2.34 25.25
C GLY A 131 23.97 1.27 24.15
N GLY A 132 24.45 1.66 22.98
CA GLY A 132 24.56 0.80 21.80
C GLY A 132 23.25 0.61 21.03
N GLY A 133 22.16 1.32 21.34
CA GLY A 133 20.93 1.18 20.54
C GLY A 133 21.14 1.60 19.07
N ASP A 134 22.05 2.51 18.79
CA ASP A 134 22.48 2.88 17.44
C ASP A 134 23.29 1.78 16.72
N GLN A 135 24.08 1.00 17.46
CA GLN A 135 24.92 -0.07 16.91
C GLN A 135 24.28 -1.47 16.97
N LEU A 136 23.34 -1.67 17.88
CA LEU A 136 22.70 -2.95 18.20
C LEU A 136 21.25 -3.02 17.75
N ALA A 137 20.61 -1.90 17.41
CA ALA A 137 19.31 -1.96 16.76
C ALA A 137 19.45 -2.67 15.41
N PRO A 138 18.54 -3.59 15.06
CA PRO A 138 18.58 -4.30 13.78
C PRO A 138 18.61 -3.38 12.55
N CYS A 139 18.09 -2.16 12.67
CA CYS A 139 18.09 -1.17 11.60
C CYS A 139 19.39 -0.33 11.51
N GLY A 140 20.29 -0.44 12.49
CA GLY A 140 21.46 0.42 12.58
C GLY A 140 21.11 1.92 12.65
N PRO A 141 22.12 2.79 12.46
CA PRO A 141 21.95 4.23 12.52
C PRO A 141 21.28 4.81 11.27
N GLY A 142 20.63 5.96 11.42
CA GLY A 142 20.06 6.72 10.29
C GLY A 142 18.72 6.21 9.75
N ALA A 143 18.20 5.11 10.31
CA ALA A 143 16.88 4.60 9.96
C ALA A 143 15.77 5.62 10.33
N VAL A 144 14.84 5.82 9.40
CA VAL A 144 13.59 6.55 9.63
C VAL A 144 12.41 5.61 9.52
N ARG A 145 11.31 5.97 10.18
CA ARG A 145 10.04 5.24 10.15
C ARG A 145 8.94 6.18 9.66
N MET A 146 8.00 5.68 8.86
CA MET A 146 6.81 6.47 8.49
C MET A 146 5.95 6.73 9.72
N GLN A 147 5.45 7.96 9.88
CA GLN A 147 4.52 8.29 10.95
C GLN A 147 3.23 7.47 10.78
N GLY A 148 2.82 6.75 11.83
CA GLY A 148 1.68 5.82 11.78
C GLY A 148 2.03 4.41 11.28
N GLY A 149 3.27 4.16 10.83
CA GLY A 149 3.73 2.84 10.38
C GLY A 149 3.55 2.58 8.89
N TYR A 150 4.06 1.44 8.43
CA TYR A 150 4.13 1.13 6.98
C TYR A 150 2.82 0.60 6.39
N SER A 151 1.79 0.32 7.21
CA SER A 151 0.44 0.03 6.71
C SER A 151 -0.21 1.26 6.06
N VAL A 152 0.16 2.48 6.51
CA VAL A 152 -0.47 3.74 6.09
C VAL A 152 -0.44 3.93 4.56
N PRO A 153 0.69 3.80 3.84
CA PRO A 153 0.70 3.89 2.38
C PRO A 153 -0.33 2.99 1.68
N CYS A 154 -0.54 1.78 2.21
CA CYS A 154 -1.45 0.82 1.61
C CYS A 154 -2.91 1.20 1.86
N TRP A 155 -3.22 1.86 2.97
CA TRP A 155 -4.52 2.46 3.21
C TRP A 155 -4.72 3.68 2.32
N THR A 156 -3.76 4.60 2.23
CA THR A 156 -3.87 5.80 1.38
C THR A 156 -4.09 5.47 -0.10
N LEU A 157 -3.51 4.38 -0.58
CA LEU A 157 -3.69 3.90 -1.96
C LEU A 157 -4.99 3.12 -2.20
N HIS A 158 -5.70 2.73 -1.13
CA HIS A 158 -6.96 2.01 -1.25
C HIS A 158 -8.13 3.01 -1.45
N PRO A 159 -8.93 2.88 -2.53
CA PRO A 159 -10.00 3.83 -2.86
C PRO A 159 -11.18 3.88 -1.86
N GLY A 160 -11.09 3.23 -0.71
CA GLY A 160 -12.08 3.24 0.38
C GLY A 160 -11.55 3.73 1.74
N ALA A 161 -10.36 4.30 1.81
CA ALA A 161 -9.68 4.65 3.08
C ALA A 161 -10.22 5.90 3.82
N LEU A 162 -11.51 6.21 3.63
CA LEU A 162 -12.28 7.15 4.45
C LEU A 162 -13.24 6.40 5.40
N LEU A 163 -12.88 5.17 5.78
CA LEU A 163 -13.58 4.41 6.81
C LEU A 163 -12.70 4.34 8.06
N ASP A 164 -13.08 5.22 8.98
CA ASP A 164 -12.89 5.23 10.44
C ASP A 164 -11.81 4.31 11.06
N PRO A 165 -10.75 4.87 11.66
CA PRO A 165 -9.87 4.13 12.55
C PRO A 165 -10.58 3.92 13.91
N THR A 166 -11.31 2.82 14.03
CA THR A 166 -11.72 2.28 15.34
C THR A 166 -10.82 1.14 15.76
#